data_AF-A0A3S3NR65-F1
#
_entry.id   AF-A0A3S3NR65-F1
#
_cell.length_a   1.000
_cell.length_b   1.000
_cell.length_c   1.000
_cell.angle_alpha   90.00
_cell.angle_beta   90.00
_cell.angle_gamma   90.00
#
_symmetry.space_group_name_H-M   'P 1'
#
loop_
_entity.id
_entity.type
_entity.pdbx_description
1 polymer ?
#
loop_
_entity_poly.entity_id
_entity_poly.type
_entity_poly.pdbx_seq_one_letter_code
_entity_poly.pdbx_strand_id
1 'polypeptide(L)'
;MAQQILKTHDLSFAGRPQLYSAKQLFYGCKDVLFSPYGEYWRQVRKICVLELLSNKQVKSFRRIREEEVVSMIDQLSESCITSSAVDLRHVLTKLSNSIVSRVALGKKYGGEDGNERFFDMIRAYGVLLAAMW
;
A
#
# COMPACT_ATOMS: atom_id res chain seq x y z
N MET A 1 -16.17 -19.08 -12.36
CA MET A 1 -16.74 -17.72 -12.56
C MET A 1 -15.68 -16.63 -12.65
N ALA A 2 -14.74 -16.52 -11.71
CA ALA A 2 -13.72 -15.46 -11.69
C ALA A 2 -12.91 -15.30 -12.98
N GLN A 3 -12.47 -16.40 -13.62
CA GLN A 3 -11.72 -16.34 -14.88
C GLN A 3 -12.52 -15.69 -16.02
N GLN A 4 -13.81 -15.98 -16.11
CA GLN A 4 -14.67 -15.39 -17.15
C GLN A 4 -14.78 -13.87 -16.98
N ILE A 5 -14.85 -13.40 -15.74
CA ILE A 5 -15.00 -11.98 -15.41
C ILE A 5 -13.66 -11.23 -15.54
N LEU A 6 -12.57 -11.78 -15.00
CA LEU A 6 -11.29 -11.08 -14.88
C LEU A 6 -10.32 -11.30 -16.05
N LYS A 7 -10.63 -12.21 -16.98
CA LYS A 7 -9.80 -12.47 -18.17
C LYS A 7 -10.61 -12.43 -19.46
N THR A 8 -11.68 -13.23 -19.56
CA THR A 8 -12.43 -13.36 -20.82
C THR A 8 -13.23 -12.10 -21.15
N HIS A 9 -13.86 -11.50 -20.14
CA HIS A 9 -14.69 -10.30 -20.26
C HIS A 9 -14.15 -9.16 -19.39
N ASP A 10 -12.84 -9.12 -19.18
CA ASP A 10 -12.18 -8.18 -18.27
C ASP A 10 -12.51 -6.71 -18.56
N LEU A 11 -12.57 -6.34 -19.84
CA LEU A 11 -12.92 -4.99 -20.28
C LEU A 11 -14.38 -4.62 -19.94
N SER A 12 -15.32 -5.55 -20.14
CA SER A 12 -16.73 -5.34 -19.80
C SER A 12 -16.95 -5.15 -18.31
N PHE A 13 -16.10 -5.77 -17.48
CA PHE A 13 -16.13 -5.66 -16.01
C PHE A 13 -15.03 -4.75 -15.45
N ALA A 14 -14.35 -3.97 -16.29
CA ALA A 14 -13.28 -3.06 -15.87
C ALA A 14 -13.82 -1.79 -15.18
N GLY A 15 -15.15 -1.61 -15.16
CA GLY A 15 -15.82 -0.52 -14.46
C GLY A 15 -15.39 -0.41 -13.00
N ARG A 16 -15.27 0.84 -12.51
CA ARG A 16 -14.97 1.15 -11.11
C ARG A 16 -16.11 2.01 -10.57
N PRO A 17 -16.86 1.53 -9.55
CA PRO A 17 -17.92 2.33 -8.94
C PRO A 17 -17.36 3.63 -8.38
N GLN A 18 -18.00 4.76 -8.71
CA GLN A 18 -17.59 6.07 -8.20
C GLN A 18 -18.19 6.34 -6.82
N LEU A 19 -17.60 5.72 -5.81
CA LEU A 19 -18.01 5.86 -4.41
C LEU A 19 -17.79 7.30 -3.90
N TYR A 20 -18.65 7.81 -3.00
CA TYR A 20 -18.58 9.18 -2.47
C TYR A 20 -17.24 9.49 -1.77
N SER A 21 -16.92 8.78 -0.70
CA SER A 21 -15.67 8.03 -0.59
C SER A 21 -14.47 8.44 -1.44
N ALA A 22 -14.32 7.65 -2.50
CA ALA A 22 -13.25 7.76 -3.47
C ALA A 22 -13.25 9.11 -4.20
N LYS A 23 -14.40 9.74 -4.43
CA LYS A 23 -14.44 11.09 -5.02
C LYS A 23 -13.77 12.11 -4.09
N GLN A 24 -14.02 12.04 -2.78
CA GLN A 24 -13.43 12.96 -1.81
C GLN A 24 -11.95 12.67 -1.57
N LEU A 25 -11.58 11.39 -1.45
CA LEU A 25 -10.21 11.00 -1.09
C LEU A 25 -9.23 10.98 -2.28
N PHE A 26 -9.72 10.67 -3.48
CA PHE A 26 -8.88 10.38 -4.65
C PHE A 26 -9.13 11.35 -5.81
N TYR A 27 -9.12 12.65 -5.51
CA TYR A 27 -9.15 13.73 -6.52
C TYR A 27 -10.30 13.59 -7.53
N GLY A 28 -11.50 13.23 -7.04
CA GLY A 28 -12.66 12.98 -7.90
C GLY A 28 -12.58 11.68 -8.70
N CYS A 29 -11.99 10.62 -8.12
CA CYS A 29 -11.70 9.34 -8.81
C CYS A 29 -10.76 9.52 -10.01
N LYS A 30 -9.72 10.36 -9.89
CA LYS A 30 -8.66 10.52 -10.90
C LYS A 30 -7.37 9.83 -10.48
N ASP A 31 -7.48 8.77 -9.71
CA ASP A 31 -6.38 7.91 -9.27
C ASP A 31 -6.36 6.58 -10.04
N VAL A 32 -5.36 5.74 -9.77
CA VAL A 32 -5.21 4.44 -10.47
C VAL A 32 -6.19 3.36 -9.99
N LEU A 33 -6.79 3.50 -8.80
CA LEU A 33 -7.68 2.51 -8.20
C LEU A 33 -9.14 2.73 -8.62
N PHE A 34 -9.63 3.98 -8.55
CA PHE A 34 -11.04 4.32 -8.76
C PHE A 34 -11.35 5.06 -10.06
N SER A 35 -10.35 5.44 -10.87
CA SER A 35 -10.63 6.01 -12.19
C SER A 35 -11.37 5.01 -13.07
N PRO A 36 -12.44 5.44 -13.77
CA PRO A 36 -13.07 4.64 -14.81
C PRO A 36 -12.05 4.19 -15.85
N TYR A 37 -12.26 2.99 -16.40
CA TYR A 37 -11.43 2.49 -17.48
C TYR A 37 -11.53 3.39 -18.72
N GLY A 38 -10.39 3.80 -19.25
CA GLY A 38 -10.28 4.68 -20.41
C GLY A 38 -8.83 5.03 -20.69
N GLU A 39 -8.57 5.88 -21.69
CA GLU A 39 -7.22 6.26 -22.10
C GLU A 39 -6.39 6.83 -20.94
N TYR A 40 -6.99 7.70 -20.12
CA TYR A 40 -6.34 8.25 -18.93
C TYR A 40 -5.83 7.16 -17.98
N TRP A 41 -6.72 6.25 -17.58
CA TRP A 41 -6.36 5.16 -16.66
C TRP A 41 -5.29 4.24 -17.27
N ARG A 42 -5.38 3.94 -18.58
CA ARG A 42 -4.38 3.12 -19.28
C ARG A 42 -3.00 3.77 -19.25
N GLN A 43 -2.93 5.10 -19.45
CA GLN A 43 -1.67 5.86 -19.39
C GLN A 43 -1.09 5.87 -17.98
N VAL A 44 -1.90 6.20 -16.96
CA VAL A 44 -1.45 6.20 -15.56
C VAL A 44 -0.97 4.81 -15.13
N ARG A 45 -1.75 3.76 -15.44
CA ARG A 45 -1.37 2.36 -15.16
C ARG A 45 -0.05 1.99 -15.84
N LYS A 46 0.15 2.40 -17.11
CA LYS A 46 1.40 2.15 -17.83
C LYS A 46 2.60 2.79 -17.12
N ILE A 47 2.47 4.04 -16.68
CA ILE A 47 3.52 4.74 -15.91
C ILE A 47 3.80 3.99 -14.61
N CYS A 48 2.79 3.63 -13.83
CA CYS A 48 2.99 2.87 -12.58
C CYS A 48 3.73 1.54 -12.82
N VAL A 49 3.34 0.78 -13.85
CA VAL A 49 3.96 -0.52 -14.14
C VAL A 49 5.41 -0.37 -14.61
N LEU A 50 5.71 0.61 -15.45
CA LEU A 50 7.06 0.77 -16.01
C LEU A 50 8.03 1.45 -15.04
N GLU A 51 7.57 2.48 -14.34
CA GLU A 51 8.46 3.35 -13.56
C GLU A 51 8.49 3.02 -12.07
N LEU A 52 7.42 2.44 -11.52
CA LEU A 52 7.32 2.16 -10.07
C LEU A 52 7.38 0.66 -9.78
N LEU A 53 6.70 -0.15 -10.58
CA LEU A 53 6.50 -1.59 -10.33
C LEU A 53 7.29 -2.49 -11.28
N SER A 54 8.25 -1.94 -12.05
CA SER A 54 9.08 -2.75 -12.93
C SER A 54 10.03 -3.63 -12.13
N ASN A 55 10.41 -4.77 -12.72
CA ASN A 55 11.36 -5.70 -12.10
C ASN A 55 12.68 -5.03 -11.69
N LYS A 56 13.13 -4.03 -12.46
CA LYS A 56 14.33 -3.24 -12.15
C LYS A 56 14.14 -2.45 -10.85
N GLN A 57 13.03 -1.73 -10.72
CA GLN A 57 12.72 -0.92 -9.55
C GLN A 57 12.44 -1.78 -8.32
N VAL A 58 11.66 -2.85 -8.46
CA VAL A 58 11.39 -3.77 -7.35
C VAL A 58 12.69 -4.39 -6.81
N LYS A 59 13.65 -4.71 -7.69
CA LYS A 59 14.97 -5.21 -7.30
C LYS A 59 15.85 -4.13 -6.67
N SER A 60 15.79 -2.87 -7.12
CA SER A 60 16.58 -1.78 -6.52
C SER A 60 16.19 -1.53 -5.05
N PHE A 61 14.91 -1.73 -4.70
CA PHE A 61 14.43 -1.63 -3.32
C PHE A 61 14.74 -2.84 -2.42
N ARG A 62 15.55 -3.80 -2.89
CA ARG A 62 15.92 -4.99 -2.10
C ARG A 62 16.55 -4.62 -0.76
N ARG A 63 17.52 -3.70 -0.78
CA ARG A 63 18.24 -3.25 0.42
C ARG A 63 17.29 -2.68 1.48
N ILE A 64 16.31 -1.86 1.07
CA ILE A 64 15.31 -1.30 1.98
C ILE A 64 14.51 -2.42 2.66
N ARG A 65 14.08 -3.45 1.91
CA ARG A 65 13.35 -4.57 2.49
C ARG A 65 14.20 -5.38 3.46
N GLU A 66 15.46 -5.65 3.12
CA GLU A 66 16.38 -6.37 4.01
C GLU A 66 16.61 -5.59 5.31
N GLU A 67 16.86 -4.28 5.24
CA GLU A 67 17.02 -3.42 6.42
C GLU A 67 15.77 -3.39 7.31
N GLU A 68 14.58 -3.24 6.74
CA GLU A 68 13.34 -3.22 7.54
C GLU A 68 13.01 -4.59 8.15
N VAL A 69 13.34 -5.69 7.47
CA VAL A 69 13.17 -7.05 8.02
C VAL A 69 14.14 -7.32 9.16
N VAL A 70 15.41 -6.91 9.04
CA VAL A 70 16.36 -7.01 10.16
C VAL A 70 15.86 -6.22 11.37
N SER A 71 15.43 -4.97 11.17
CA SER A 71 14.87 -4.14 12.25
C SER A 71 13.63 -4.77 12.91
N MET A 72 12.81 -5.50 12.15
CA MET A 72 11.68 -6.25 12.68
C MET A 72 12.15 -7.44 13.54
N ILE A 73 13.13 -8.21 13.05
CA ILE A 73 13.68 -9.36 13.77
C ILE A 73 14.31 -8.92 15.09
N ASP A 74 15.04 -7.80 15.09
CA ASP A 74 15.65 -7.24 16.30
C ASP A 74 14.58 -6.91 17.36
N GLN A 75 13.52 -6.19 16.98
CA GLN A 75 12.36 -5.89 17.84
C GLN A 75 11.70 -7.16 18.41
N LEU A 76 11.53 -8.20 17.59
CA LEU A 76 10.98 -9.48 18.04
C LEU A 76 11.93 -10.18 19.02
N SER A 77 13.24 -10.14 18.77
CA SER A 77 14.22 -10.79 19.62
C SER A 77 14.26 -10.17 21.03
N GLU A 78 14.14 -8.85 21.13
CA GLU A 78 14.01 -8.11 22.40
C GLU A 78 12.72 -8.49 23.15
N SER A 79 11.62 -8.63 22.41
CA SER A 79 10.34 -9.05 22.98
C SER A 79 10.38 -10.50 23.50
N CYS A 80 11.12 -11.38 22.83
CA CYS A 80 11.36 -12.75 23.28
C CYS A 80 12.19 -12.79 24.58
N ILE A 81 13.22 -11.94 24.70
CA ILE A 81 14.03 -11.84 25.93
C ILE A 81 13.16 -11.45 27.12
N THR A 82 12.23 -10.53 26.93
CA THR A 82 11.30 -10.07 27.97
C THR A 82 10.11 -11.04 28.19
N SER A 83 10.03 -12.13 27.43
CA SER A 83 8.91 -13.09 27.44
C SER A 83 7.54 -12.42 27.30
N SER A 84 7.48 -11.30 26.57
CA SER A 84 6.27 -10.52 26.38
C SER A 84 5.44 -11.04 25.21
N ALA A 85 4.11 -10.95 25.32
CA ALA A 85 3.23 -11.28 24.22
C ALA A 85 3.38 -10.23 23.09
N VAL A 86 3.58 -10.71 21.86
CA VAL A 86 3.80 -9.84 20.69
C VAL A 86 2.55 -9.76 19.83
N ASP A 87 2.05 -8.55 19.57
CA ASP A 87 1.02 -8.32 18.55
C ASP A 87 1.64 -8.35 17.15
N LEU A 88 1.56 -9.50 16.49
CA LEU A 88 2.06 -9.70 15.13
C LEU A 88 1.34 -8.83 14.10
N ARG A 89 0.06 -8.50 14.31
CA ARG A 89 -0.67 -7.61 13.38
C ARG A 89 -0.01 -6.24 13.37
N HIS A 90 0.30 -5.71 14.55
CA HIS A 90 0.97 -4.42 14.68
C HIS A 90 2.37 -4.46 14.02
N VAL A 91 3.17 -5.48 14.32
CA VAL A 91 4.52 -5.64 13.78
C VAL A 91 4.52 -5.72 12.24
N LEU A 92 3.68 -6.57 11.65
CA LEU A 92 3.61 -6.72 10.19
C LEU A 92 3.07 -5.48 9.48
N THR A 93 2.11 -4.78 10.11
CA THR A 93 1.59 -3.50 9.60
C THR A 93 2.69 -2.44 9.59
N LYS A 94 3.47 -2.35 10.67
CA LYS A 94 4.61 -1.42 10.79
C LYS A 94 5.70 -1.73 9.75
N LEU A 95 6.04 -3.00 9.55
CA LEU A 95 7.00 -3.43 8.52
C LEU A 95 6.54 -2.99 7.13
N SER A 96 5.32 -3.34 6.76
CA SER A 96 4.76 -3.04 5.43
C SER A 96 4.73 -1.54 5.18
N ASN A 97 4.28 -0.77 6.16
CA ASN A 97 4.21 0.69 6.06
C ASN A 97 5.60 1.34 5.98
N SER A 98 6.58 0.86 6.74
CA SER A 98 7.95 1.38 6.71
C SER A 98 8.62 1.12 5.35
N ILE A 99 8.42 -0.06 4.78
CA ILE A 99 8.90 -0.39 3.42
C ILE A 99 8.24 0.55 2.40
N VAL A 100 6.91 0.66 2.42
CA VAL A 100 6.17 1.51 1.46
C VAL A 100 6.57 2.98 1.61
N SER A 101 6.72 3.50 2.83
CA SER A 101 7.08 4.90 3.05
C SER A 101 8.52 5.18 2.60
N ARG A 102 9.47 4.28 2.86
CA ARG A 102 10.86 4.45 2.39
C ARG A 102 10.96 4.36 0.88
N VAL A 103 10.20 3.46 0.25
CA VAL A 103 10.16 3.33 -1.20
C VAL A 103 9.49 4.53 -1.87
N ALA A 104 8.35 4.98 -1.35
CA ALA A 104 7.55 6.04 -1.99
C ALA A 104 8.03 7.46 -1.63
N LEU A 105 8.49 7.67 -0.40
CA LEU A 105 8.81 9.00 0.16
C LEU A 105 10.29 9.17 0.51
N GLY A 106 11.10 8.12 0.39
CA GLY A 106 12.54 8.15 0.71
C GLY A 106 12.87 8.16 2.21
N LYS A 107 11.87 8.06 3.09
CA LYS A 107 12.04 8.16 4.55
C LYS A 107 11.13 7.19 5.31
N LYS A 108 11.56 6.82 6.52
CA LYS A 108 10.76 6.06 7.47
C LYS A 108 9.85 7.01 8.23
N TYR A 109 8.64 6.56 8.52
CA TYR A 109 7.67 7.25 9.36
C TYR A 109 7.33 6.29 10.52
N GLY A 110 7.02 6.80 11.72
CA GLY A 110 6.68 5.97 12.90
C GLY A 110 7.85 5.27 13.64
N GLY A 111 8.83 6.07 14.05
CA GLY A 111 9.82 5.81 15.11
C GLY A 111 9.99 7.08 15.97
N GLU A 112 11.08 7.21 16.74
CA GLU A 112 11.39 8.35 17.65
C GLU A 112 11.22 9.75 17.01
N ASP A 113 11.18 9.85 15.68
CA ASP A 113 10.96 11.07 14.89
C ASP A 113 9.49 11.61 14.90
N GLY A 114 8.59 11.08 15.73
CA GLY A 114 7.30 11.71 16.04
C GLY A 114 6.25 11.77 14.90
N ASN A 115 6.44 11.01 13.81
CA ASN A 115 5.59 11.09 12.62
C ASN A 115 4.53 9.97 12.52
N GLU A 116 3.94 9.58 13.65
CA GLU A 116 2.84 8.60 13.76
C GLU A 116 1.62 8.99 12.92
N ARG A 117 1.43 10.30 12.70
CA ARG A 117 0.35 10.90 11.92
C ARG A 117 0.22 10.33 10.50
N PHE A 118 1.33 9.96 9.87
CA PHE A 118 1.29 9.36 8.53
C PHE A 118 0.61 7.99 8.53
N PHE A 119 0.87 7.18 9.55
CA PHE A 119 0.26 5.86 9.69
C PHE A 119 -1.18 5.93 10.16
N ASP A 120 -1.50 6.87 11.04
CA ASP A 120 -2.88 7.13 11.45
C ASP A 120 -3.72 7.58 10.26
N MET A 121 -3.16 8.44 9.40
CA MET A 121 -3.81 8.87 8.16
C MET A 121 -4.06 7.68 7.22
N ILE A 122 -3.06 6.81 6.99
CA ILE A 122 -3.24 5.60 6.16
C ILE A 122 -4.33 4.70 6.74
N ARG A 123 -4.32 4.48 8.05
CA ARG A 123 -5.33 3.66 8.74
C ARG A 123 -6.72 4.28 8.60
N ALA A 124 -6.86 5.59 8.82
CA ALA A 124 -8.12 6.32 8.69
C ALA A 124 -8.68 6.20 7.27
N TYR A 125 -7.86 6.37 6.24
CA TYR A 125 -8.28 6.15 4.86
C TYR A 125 -8.73 4.70 4.61
N GLY A 126 -8.01 3.72 5.16
CA GLY A 126 -8.41 2.31 5.07
C GLY A 126 -9.80 2.05 5.66
N VAL A 127 -10.09 2.62 6.84
CA VAL A 127 -11.42 2.51 7.49
C VAL A 127 -12.51 3.20 6.65
N LEU A 128 -12.25 4.41 6.15
CA LEU A 128 -13.18 5.15 5.31
C LEU A 128 -13.48 4.46 3.97
N LEU A 129 -12.56 3.65 3.45
CA LEU A 129 -12.79 2.85 2.25
C LEU A 129 -13.54 1.56 2.56
N ALA A 130 -13.27 0.94 3.70
CA ALA A 130 -13.94 -0.29 4.12
C ALA A 130 -15.41 -0.06 4.51
N ALA A 131 -15.74 1.10 5.10
CA ALA A 131 -17.11 1.46 5.50
C ALA A 131 -18.07 1.73 4.33
N MET A 132 -17.61 1.55 3.08
CA MET A 132 -18.34 1.88 1.86
C MET A 132 -18.86 0.64 1.11
N TRP A 133 -18.59 -0.56 1.63
CA TRP A 133 -18.94 -1.86 1.05
C TRP A 133 -19.88 -2.64 1.96
#